data_AF-A0A1B6GUV9-F1
#
_entry.id   AF-A0A1B6GUV9-F1
#
_cell.length_a   1.000
_cell.length_b   1.000
_cell.length_c   1.000
_cell.angle_alpha   90.00
_cell.angle_beta   90.00
_cell.angle_gamma   90.00
#
_symmetry.space_group_name_H-M   'P 1'
#
loop_
_entity.id
_entity.type
_entity.pdbx_description
1 polymer ?
#
loop_
_entity_poly.entity_id
_entity_poly.type
_entity_poly.pdbx_seq_one_letter_code
_entity_poly.pdbx_strand_id
1 'polypeptide(L)'
;NKGAERLLAVQWAVLKQGLDNVLRMTDIPPKQGPLPLTLRTVRQVQHTHVEHNCRLLLYAFQNATSHEVASRTIKALVCYLELSWLVEPELLSALPWKETFRKFLLRPPSGQDDFALMLLVFQFLLFLLDVCPGQNVLITEALQTKPYTVLQLIVTADSSHVNEDQEMWKSVSLYLLEL
;
A
#
# COMPACT_ATOMS: atom_id res chain seq x y z
N ASN A 1 -28.27 -27.64 7.32
CA ASN A 1 -28.98 -26.33 7.39
C ASN A 1 -29.45 -26.01 5.97
N LYS A 2 -30.65 -26.45 5.58
CA LYS A 2 -31.05 -26.63 4.16
C LYS A 2 -31.15 -25.32 3.36
N GLY A 3 -31.44 -24.20 4.03
CA GLY A 3 -31.51 -22.88 3.39
C GLY A 3 -30.14 -22.38 2.93
N ALA A 4 -29.13 -22.48 3.81
CA ALA A 4 -27.75 -22.10 3.48
C ALA A 4 -27.17 -22.96 2.34
N GLU A 5 -27.44 -24.27 2.35
CA GLU A 5 -26.99 -25.17 1.27
C GLU A 5 -27.61 -24.81 -0.09
N ARG A 6 -28.89 -24.40 -0.12
CA ARG A 6 -29.57 -23.94 -1.34
C ARG A 6 -29.01 -22.60 -1.84
N LEU A 7 -28.75 -21.67 -0.92
CA LEU A 7 -28.25 -20.34 -1.24
C LEU A 7 -26.82 -20.42 -1.81
N LEU A 8 -25.99 -21.27 -1.23
CA LEU A 8 -24.66 -21.57 -1.75
C LEU A 8 -24.73 -22.25 -3.13
N ALA A 9 -25.65 -23.18 -3.35
CA ALA A 9 -25.82 -23.82 -4.66
C ALA A 9 -26.21 -22.83 -5.77
N VAL A 10 -27.08 -21.85 -5.44
CA VAL A 10 -27.44 -20.76 -6.37
C VAL A 10 -26.25 -19.85 -6.64
N GLN A 11 -25.53 -19.40 -5.62
CA GLN A 11 -24.32 -18.59 -5.79
C GLN A 11 -23.25 -19.32 -6.62
N TRP A 12 -23.09 -20.63 -6.41
CA TRP A 12 -22.15 -21.46 -7.15
C TRP A 12 -22.53 -21.62 -8.63
N ALA A 13 -23.84 -21.74 -8.92
CA ALA A 13 -24.35 -21.76 -10.28
C ALA A 13 -24.11 -20.42 -10.98
N VAL A 14 -24.30 -19.29 -10.28
CA VAL A 14 -24.06 -17.93 -10.82
C VAL A 14 -22.60 -17.77 -11.20
N LEU A 15 -21.68 -18.21 -10.34
CA LEU A 15 -20.25 -18.13 -10.61
C LEU A 15 -19.81 -18.99 -11.82
N LYS A 16 -20.45 -20.15 -12.02
CA LYS A 16 -20.06 -21.08 -13.10
C LYS A 16 -20.69 -20.74 -14.45
N GLN A 17 -21.93 -20.26 -14.45
CA GLN A 17 -22.74 -20.11 -15.66
C GLN A 17 -23.08 -18.65 -15.98
N GLY A 18 -22.81 -17.71 -15.06
CA GLY A 18 -23.21 -16.31 -15.17
C GLY A 18 -24.62 -16.07 -14.64
N LEU A 19 -24.85 -14.85 -14.14
CA LEU A 19 -26.10 -14.46 -13.49
C LEU A 19 -27.31 -14.60 -14.42
N ASP A 20 -27.17 -14.18 -15.68
CA ASP A 20 -28.26 -14.22 -16.67
C ASP A 20 -28.77 -15.63 -16.96
N ASN A 21 -27.88 -16.62 -16.93
CA ASN A 21 -28.24 -18.02 -17.13
C ASN A 21 -28.95 -18.59 -15.91
N VAL A 22 -28.56 -18.20 -14.70
CA VAL A 22 -29.22 -18.63 -13.46
C VAL A 22 -30.59 -17.99 -13.31
N LEU A 23 -30.76 -16.73 -13.68
CA LEU A 23 -32.07 -16.05 -13.64
C LEU A 23 -33.11 -16.68 -14.57
N ARG A 24 -32.66 -17.43 -15.59
CA ARG A 24 -33.52 -18.20 -16.50
C ARG A 24 -33.85 -19.60 -16.01
N MET A 25 -33.26 -20.05 -14.91
CA MET A 25 -33.54 -21.37 -14.34
C MET A 25 -34.88 -21.35 -13.59
N THR A 26 -35.70 -22.36 -13.85
CA THR A 26 -36.98 -22.58 -13.14
C THR A 26 -36.81 -23.43 -11.88
N ASP A 27 -35.73 -24.22 -11.81
CA ASP A 27 -35.46 -25.17 -10.74
C ASP A 27 -34.21 -24.80 -9.92
N ILE A 28 -34.17 -25.28 -8.67
CA ILE A 28 -33.01 -25.10 -7.80
C ILE A 28 -31.80 -25.82 -8.42
N PRO A 29 -30.65 -25.14 -8.58
CA PRO A 29 -29.46 -25.75 -9.15
C PRO A 29 -29.03 -26.98 -8.33
N PRO A 30 -28.70 -28.12 -8.97
CA PRO A 30 -28.21 -29.29 -8.27
C PRO A 30 -26.88 -28.97 -7.56
N LYS A 31 -26.54 -29.74 -6.51
CA LYS A 31 -25.25 -29.62 -5.82
C LYS A 31 -24.13 -29.81 -6.86
N GLN A 32 -23.39 -28.74 -7.11
CA GLN A 32 -22.36 -28.71 -8.15
C GLN A 32 -21.03 -29.21 -7.58
N GLY A 33 -20.22 -29.86 -8.44
CA GLY A 33 -18.85 -30.26 -8.12
C GLY A 33 -17.89 -29.07 -7.95
N PRO A 34 -16.61 -29.33 -7.64
CA PRO A 34 -15.62 -28.28 -7.40
C PRO A 34 -15.52 -27.32 -8.60
N LEU A 35 -15.41 -26.02 -8.30
CA LEU A 35 -15.19 -25.00 -9.31
C LEU A 35 -13.84 -25.26 -9.97
N PRO A 36 -13.75 -25.34 -11.31
CA PRO A 36 -12.47 -25.42 -11.98
C PRO A 36 -11.72 -24.11 -11.73
N LEU A 37 -10.77 -24.15 -10.79
CA LEU A 37 -9.90 -23.03 -10.51
C LEU A 37 -8.96 -22.86 -11.70
N THR A 38 -9.23 -21.85 -12.51
CA THR A 38 -8.28 -21.45 -13.55
C THR A 38 -7.13 -20.66 -12.92
N LEU A 39 -5.95 -20.72 -13.53
CA LEU A 39 -4.80 -19.87 -13.16
C LEU A 39 -5.18 -18.38 -13.13
N ARG A 40 -6.11 -17.96 -14.00
CA ARG A 40 -6.66 -16.60 -14.03
C ARG A 40 -7.45 -16.28 -12.76
N THR A 41 -8.31 -17.18 -12.31
CA THR A 41 -9.10 -17.01 -11.07
C THR A 41 -8.18 -16.91 -9.87
N VAL A 42 -7.15 -17.76 -9.79
CA VAL A 42 -6.16 -17.70 -8.70
C VAL A 42 -5.42 -16.36 -8.70
N ARG A 43 -4.96 -15.88 -9.88
CA ARG A 43 -4.33 -14.57 -10.00
C ARG A 43 -5.28 -13.43 -9.63
N GLN A 44 -6.55 -13.48 -10.04
CA GLN A 44 -7.53 -12.47 -9.65
C GLN A 44 -7.72 -12.42 -8.13
N VAL A 45 -7.84 -13.57 -7.47
CA VAL A 45 -7.92 -13.65 -6.01
C VAL A 45 -6.64 -13.12 -5.34
N GLN A 46 -5.47 -13.43 -5.90
CA GLN A 46 -4.20 -12.87 -5.42
C GLN A 46 -4.13 -11.35 -5.59
N HIS A 47 -4.60 -10.80 -6.71
CA HIS A 47 -4.67 -9.36 -6.96
C HIS A 47 -5.70 -8.65 -6.09
N THR A 48 -6.68 -9.36 -5.52
CA THR A 48 -7.60 -8.78 -4.52
C THR A 48 -7.03 -8.76 -3.11
N HIS A 49 -5.94 -9.47 -2.84
CA HIS A 49 -5.38 -9.59 -1.50
C HIS A 49 -4.42 -8.42 -1.20
N VAL A 50 -4.90 -7.41 -0.47
CA VAL A 50 -4.17 -6.15 -0.21
C VAL A 50 -2.78 -6.39 0.38
N GLU A 51 -2.66 -7.18 1.46
CA GLU A 51 -1.37 -7.49 2.10
C GLU A 51 -0.36 -8.13 1.12
N HIS A 52 -0.85 -9.03 0.25
CA HIS A 52 0.02 -9.73 -0.70
C HIS A 52 0.55 -8.77 -1.76
N ASN A 53 -0.32 -7.90 -2.30
CA ASN A 53 0.08 -6.89 -3.27
C ASN A 53 1.01 -5.86 -2.65
N CYS A 54 0.76 -5.41 -1.42
CA CYS A 54 1.68 -4.54 -0.69
C CYS A 54 3.06 -5.19 -0.54
N ARG A 55 3.14 -6.47 -0.16
CA ARG A 55 4.42 -7.19 -0.07
C ARG A 55 5.16 -7.25 -1.41
N LEU A 56 4.45 -7.55 -2.51
CA LEU A 56 5.04 -7.60 -3.84
C LEU A 56 5.53 -6.22 -4.30
N LEU A 57 4.76 -5.16 -4.02
CA LEU A 57 5.14 -3.80 -4.36
C LEU A 57 6.35 -3.33 -3.53
N LEU A 58 6.42 -3.66 -2.24
CA LEU A 58 7.61 -3.40 -1.43
C LEU A 58 8.85 -4.08 -2.01
N TYR A 59 8.73 -5.35 -2.40
CA TYR A 59 9.82 -6.06 -3.08
C TYR A 59 10.19 -5.41 -4.42
N ALA A 60 9.21 -5.01 -5.23
CA ALA A 60 9.45 -4.32 -6.49
C ALA A 60 10.15 -2.97 -6.29
N PHE A 61 9.79 -2.23 -5.23
CA PHE A 61 10.41 -0.96 -4.87
C PHE A 61 11.87 -1.14 -4.44
N GLN A 62 12.17 -2.18 -3.65
CA GLN A 62 13.55 -2.49 -3.25
C GLN A 62 14.46 -2.77 -4.47
N ASN A 63 13.91 -3.46 -5.48
CA ASN A 63 14.60 -3.85 -6.71
C ASN A 63 14.41 -2.86 -7.88
N ALA A 64 13.82 -1.70 -7.64
CA ALA A 64 13.59 -0.71 -8.69
C ALA A 64 14.94 -0.21 -9.25
N THR A 65 15.07 -0.27 -10.58
CA THR A 65 16.28 0.16 -11.31
C THR A 65 16.19 1.61 -11.80
N SER A 66 15.03 2.27 -11.65
CA SER A 66 14.83 3.68 -12.00
C SER A 66 13.90 4.40 -11.02
N HIS A 67 14.06 5.72 -10.91
CA HIS A 67 13.18 6.58 -10.10
C HIS A 67 11.73 6.54 -10.56
N GLU A 68 11.48 6.40 -11.87
CA GLU A 68 10.13 6.29 -12.41
C GLU A 68 9.42 5.02 -11.91
N VAL A 69 10.11 3.87 -11.95
CA VAL A 69 9.57 2.60 -11.45
C VAL A 69 9.32 2.71 -9.96
N ALA A 70 10.29 3.22 -9.19
CA ALA A 70 10.15 3.43 -7.75
C ALA A 70 8.93 4.31 -7.41
N SER A 71 8.77 5.42 -8.14
CA SER A 71 7.66 6.35 -7.95
C SER A 71 6.30 5.74 -8.28
N ARG A 72 6.22 4.97 -9.37
CA ARG A 72 5.00 4.26 -9.75
C ARG A 72 4.62 3.20 -8.70
N THR A 73 5.61 2.50 -8.17
CA THR A 73 5.39 1.49 -7.12
C THR A 73 4.89 2.12 -5.82
N ILE A 74 5.41 3.29 -5.41
CA ILE A 74 4.86 4.03 -4.26
C ILE A 74 3.40 4.41 -4.48
N LYS A 75 3.06 4.98 -5.65
CA LYS A 75 1.67 5.34 -5.97
C LYS A 75 0.74 4.13 -5.90
N ALA A 76 1.17 2.98 -6.43
CA ALA A 76 0.41 1.75 -6.33
C ALA A 76 0.25 1.26 -4.87
N LEU A 77 1.28 1.41 -4.03
CA LEU A 77 1.19 1.10 -2.60
C LEU A 77 0.13 1.95 -1.90
N VAL A 78 0.10 3.26 -2.17
CA VAL A 78 -0.94 4.16 -1.63
C VAL A 78 -2.33 3.65 -1.98
N CYS A 79 -2.60 3.34 -3.24
CA CYS A 79 -3.92 2.84 -3.67
C CYS A 79 -4.34 1.54 -2.95
N TYR A 80 -3.41 0.63 -2.68
CA TYR A 80 -3.72 -0.58 -1.91
C TYR A 80 -3.93 -0.29 -0.43
N LEU A 81 -3.18 0.65 0.14
CA LEU A 81 -3.31 1.04 1.55
C LEU A 81 -4.54 1.91 1.83
N GLU A 82 -5.11 2.59 0.84
CA GLU A 82 -6.45 3.19 0.94
C GLU A 82 -7.54 2.11 1.17
N LEU A 83 -7.26 0.86 0.81
CA LEU A 83 -8.10 -0.31 1.07
C LEU A 83 -7.70 -1.06 2.35
N SER A 84 -6.82 -0.49 3.17
CA SER A 84 -6.32 -1.10 4.42
C SER A 84 -7.42 -1.51 5.39
N TRP A 85 -8.53 -0.78 5.41
CA TRP A 85 -9.71 -1.08 6.25
C TRP A 85 -10.35 -2.45 5.95
N LEU A 86 -10.02 -3.08 4.81
CA LEU A 86 -10.45 -4.43 4.45
C LEU A 86 -9.58 -5.54 5.05
N VAL A 87 -8.46 -5.20 5.72
CA VAL A 87 -7.46 -6.15 6.22
C VAL A 87 -7.22 -5.94 7.70
N GLU A 88 -6.90 -7.03 8.40
CA GLU A 88 -6.46 -6.98 9.79
C GLU A 88 -5.19 -6.11 9.93
N PRO A 89 -5.16 -5.11 10.82
CA PRO A 89 -4.02 -4.22 11.00
C PRO A 89 -2.70 -4.95 11.26
N GLU A 90 -2.76 -6.10 11.94
CA GLU A 90 -1.62 -6.94 12.28
C GLU A 90 -0.88 -7.43 11.02
N LEU A 91 -1.62 -7.82 9.98
CA LEU A 91 -1.05 -8.32 8.72
C LEU A 91 -0.30 -7.23 7.97
N LEU A 92 -0.83 -6.00 7.97
CA LEU A 92 -0.15 -4.85 7.37
C LEU A 92 1.05 -4.43 8.21
N SER A 93 0.95 -4.49 9.54
CA SER A 93 2.06 -4.13 10.44
C SER A 93 3.28 -5.04 10.31
N ALA A 94 3.08 -6.30 9.90
CA ALA A 94 4.13 -7.30 9.74
C ALA A 94 4.91 -7.19 8.40
N LEU A 95 4.53 -6.25 7.53
CA LEU A 95 5.23 -6.03 6.27
C LEU A 95 6.61 -5.37 6.51
N PRO A 96 7.60 -5.60 5.62
CA PRO A 96 8.99 -5.14 5.80
C PRO A 96 9.17 -3.65 5.50
N TRP A 97 8.39 -2.78 6.14
CA TRP A 97 8.41 -1.34 5.94
C TRP A 97 9.80 -0.76 6.27
N LYS A 98 10.38 -1.16 7.41
CA LYS A 98 11.66 -0.64 7.90
C LYS A 98 12.77 -0.94 6.91
N GLU A 99 12.91 -2.20 6.55
CA GLU A 99 13.95 -2.69 5.64
C GLU A 99 13.83 -2.05 4.26
N THR A 100 12.61 -1.81 3.80
CA THR A 100 12.35 -1.23 2.47
C THR A 100 12.81 0.22 2.37
N PHE A 101 12.49 1.03 3.37
CA PHE A 101 12.74 2.48 3.31
C PHE A 101 14.02 2.92 4.02
N ARG A 102 14.68 2.04 4.79
CA ARG A 102 15.91 2.32 5.53
C ARG A 102 17.00 3.01 4.70
N LYS A 103 17.18 2.63 3.43
CA LYS A 103 18.21 3.23 2.57
C LYS A 103 17.98 4.71 2.29
N PHE A 104 16.72 5.14 2.17
CA PHE A 104 16.33 6.54 1.94
C PHE A 104 16.40 7.38 3.22
N LEU A 105 16.18 6.75 4.37
CA LEU A 105 16.28 7.41 5.67
C LEU A 105 17.73 7.63 6.11
N LEU A 106 18.66 6.76 5.68
CA LEU A 106 20.05 6.79 6.15
C LEU A 106 21.04 7.48 5.21
N ARG A 107 20.70 7.69 3.94
CA ARG A 107 21.62 8.19 2.92
C ARG A 107 21.10 9.51 2.33
N PRO A 108 21.94 10.56 2.26
CA PRO A 108 21.55 11.78 1.58
C PRO A 108 21.39 11.54 0.07
N PRO A 109 20.49 12.27 -0.61
CA PRO A 109 20.32 12.17 -2.05
C PRO A 109 21.55 12.73 -2.78
N SER A 110 21.96 12.08 -3.86
CA SER A 110 23.15 12.48 -4.64
C SER A 110 22.84 13.43 -5.79
N GLY A 111 21.57 13.65 -6.12
CA GLY A 111 21.12 14.52 -7.21
C GLY A 111 19.66 14.92 -7.09
N GLN A 112 19.16 15.71 -8.05
CA GLN A 112 17.78 16.19 -8.04
C GLN A 112 16.74 15.06 -8.11
N ASP A 113 16.97 14.03 -8.93
CA ASP A 113 16.03 12.91 -9.05
C ASP A 113 16.00 12.05 -7.78
N ASP A 114 17.15 11.83 -7.16
CA ASP A 114 17.24 11.16 -5.85
C ASP A 114 16.50 11.95 -4.78
N PHE A 115 16.62 13.29 -4.82
CA PHE A 115 15.94 14.18 -3.90
C PHE A 115 14.42 14.14 -4.09
N ALA A 116 13.93 14.20 -5.34
CA ALA A 116 12.51 14.10 -5.66
C ALA A 116 11.91 12.74 -5.23
N LEU A 117 12.63 11.63 -5.46
CA LEU A 117 12.19 10.32 -5.00
C LEU A 117 12.19 10.22 -3.47
N MET A 118 13.19 10.81 -2.82
CA MET A 118 13.25 10.86 -1.35
C MET A 118 12.05 11.63 -0.78
N LEU A 119 11.65 12.76 -1.38
CA LEU A 119 10.44 13.49 -0.97
C LEU A 119 9.18 12.63 -1.10
N LEU A 120 9.04 11.91 -2.22
CA LEU A 120 7.91 11.01 -2.43
C LEU A 120 7.87 9.88 -1.39
N VAL A 121 9.04 9.34 -1.00
CA VAL A 121 9.16 8.36 0.09
C VAL A 121 8.71 8.96 1.41
N PHE A 122 9.11 10.20 1.73
CA PHE A 122 8.68 10.85 2.97
C PHE A 122 7.18 11.10 3.01
N GLN A 123 6.58 11.58 1.91
CA GLN A 123 5.11 11.72 1.82
C GLN A 123 4.40 10.39 2.07
N PHE A 124 4.92 9.33 1.46
CA PHE A 124 4.40 7.99 1.67
C PHE A 124 4.52 7.53 3.13
N LEU A 125 5.66 7.77 3.78
CA LEU A 125 5.87 7.38 5.18
C LEU A 125 4.93 8.12 6.13
N LEU A 126 4.62 9.40 5.87
CA LEU A 126 3.62 10.14 6.65
C LEU A 126 2.23 9.52 6.49
N PHE A 127 1.81 9.27 5.25
CA PHE A 127 0.56 8.56 4.98
C PHE A 127 0.52 7.18 5.67
N LEU A 128 1.66 6.47 5.71
CA LEU A 128 1.76 5.18 6.39
C LEU A 128 1.57 5.29 7.91
N LEU A 129 1.96 6.39 8.55
CA LEU A 129 1.70 6.62 9.98
C LEU A 129 0.20 6.67 10.27
N ASP A 130 -0.55 7.36 9.41
CA ASP A 130 -2.00 7.50 9.56
C ASP A 130 -2.72 6.16 9.36
N VAL A 131 -2.26 5.36 8.38
CA VAL A 131 -2.87 4.07 8.03
C VAL A 131 -2.42 2.93 8.97
N CYS A 132 -1.19 2.97 9.47
CA CYS A 132 -0.56 1.92 10.25
C CYS A 132 0.21 2.52 11.43
N PRO A 133 -0.48 2.97 12.50
CA PRO A 133 0.16 3.67 13.63
C PRO A 133 1.19 2.81 14.39
N GLY A 134 1.16 1.48 14.22
CA GLY A 134 2.21 0.59 14.75
C GLY A 134 3.60 0.84 14.14
N GLN A 135 3.69 1.55 13.02
CA GLN A 135 4.96 1.91 12.37
C GLN A 135 5.56 3.22 12.89
N ASN A 136 4.92 3.89 13.86
CA ASN A 136 5.40 5.15 14.43
C ASN A 136 6.85 5.01 14.91
N VAL A 137 7.15 3.95 15.67
CA VAL A 137 8.50 3.70 16.22
C VAL A 137 9.59 3.69 15.16
N LEU A 138 9.33 3.12 13.99
CA LEU A 138 10.27 3.06 12.87
C LEU A 138 10.61 4.45 12.36
N ILE A 139 9.59 5.29 12.14
CA ILE A 139 9.74 6.62 11.59
C ILE A 139 10.37 7.54 12.63
N THR A 140 9.95 7.48 13.89
CA THR A 140 10.56 8.25 14.97
C THR A 140 12.03 7.86 15.18
N GLU A 141 12.37 6.57 15.18
CA GLU A 141 13.77 6.09 15.31
C GLU A 141 14.63 6.55 14.13
N ALA A 142 14.09 6.53 12.91
CA ALA A 142 14.79 6.99 11.72
C ALA A 142 15.04 8.51 11.72
N LEU A 143 14.08 9.30 12.21
CA LEU A 143 14.20 10.76 12.31
C LEU A 143 15.17 11.17 13.43
N GLN A 144 15.12 10.48 14.58
CA GLN A 144 16.00 10.75 15.73
C GLN A 144 17.46 10.41 15.45
N THR A 145 17.74 9.38 14.63
CA THR A 145 19.10 8.90 14.40
C THR A 145 19.93 9.80 13.47
N LYS A 146 19.30 10.65 12.64
CA LYS A 146 20.01 11.59 11.76
C LYS A 146 19.23 12.91 11.55
N PRO A 147 19.32 13.88 12.49
CA PRO A 147 18.68 15.20 12.35
C PRO A 147 19.18 15.98 11.12
N TYR A 148 20.32 15.62 10.55
CA TYR A 148 20.90 16.29 9.38
C TYR A 148 20.06 16.13 8.11
N THR A 149 19.40 14.99 7.92
CA THR A 149 18.52 14.77 6.76
C THR A 149 17.27 15.64 6.88
N VAL A 150 16.71 15.73 8.09
CA VAL A 150 15.58 16.61 8.43
C VAL A 150 15.96 18.09 8.27
N LEU A 151 17.14 18.48 8.75
CA LEU A 151 17.66 19.85 8.62
C LEU A 151 17.95 20.23 7.16
N GLN A 152 18.52 19.34 6.35
CA GLN A 152 18.70 19.59 4.91
C GLN A 152 17.37 19.75 4.18
N LEU A 153 16.34 19.00 4.57
CA LEU A 153 14.98 19.13 4.05
C LEU A 153 14.33 20.47 4.43
N ILE A 154 14.48 20.90 5.69
CA ILE A 154 13.97 22.20 6.17
C ILE A 154 14.68 23.36 5.45
N VAL A 155 16.01 23.32 5.33
CA VAL A 155 16.81 24.37 4.71
C VAL A 155 16.51 24.51 3.21
N THR A 156 16.23 23.39 2.52
CA THR A 156 15.88 23.43 1.09
C THR A 156 14.44 23.89 0.85
N ALA A 157 13.49 23.58 1.76
CA ALA A 157 12.13 24.12 1.71
C ALA A 157 12.06 25.65 1.83
N ASP A 158 12.96 26.28 2.59
CA ASP A 158 13.05 27.75 2.69
C ASP A 158 13.73 28.41 1.46
N SER A 159 14.35 27.63 0.57
CA SER A 159 15.21 28.17 -0.52
C SER A 159 14.57 28.23 -1.92
N SER A 160 13.39 27.63 -2.13
CA SER A 160 12.65 27.71 -3.40
C SER A 160 11.26 28.31 -3.18
N HIS A 161 10.88 29.25 -4.05
CA HIS A 161 9.63 30.01 -4.03
C HIS A 161 8.42 29.18 -3.57
N VAL A 162 7.75 29.72 -2.54
CA VAL A 162 6.63 29.15 -1.77
C VAL A 162 5.57 28.52 -2.66
N ASN A 163 5.42 27.20 -2.55
CA ASN A 163 4.28 26.43 -3.05
C ASN A 163 3.45 25.90 -1.87
N GLU A 164 2.13 25.70 -2.01
CA GLU A 164 1.22 25.22 -0.95
C GLU A 164 1.69 23.91 -0.31
N ASP A 165 2.39 23.07 -1.08
CA ASP A 165 3.02 21.84 -0.60
C ASP A 165 4.07 22.12 0.50
N GLN A 166 4.79 23.25 0.46
CA GLN A 166 5.82 23.61 1.46
C GLN A 166 5.26 24.14 2.79
N GLU A 167 4.06 24.73 2.82
CA GLU A 167 3.40 25.07 4.09
C GLU A 167 2.98 23.80 4.85
N MET A 168 2.48 22.81 4.11
CA MET A 168 2.23 21.47 4.65
C MET A 168 3.52 20.88 5.25
N TRP A 169 4.68 21.10 4.59
CA TRP A 169 5.98 20.60 5.08
C TRP A 169 6.52 21.35 6.30
N LYS A 170 6.29 22.65 6.44
CA LYS A 170 6.57 23.37 7.70
C LYS A 170 5.74 22.79 8.85
N SER A 171 4.46 22.53 8.61
CA SER A 171 3.56 21.90 9.58
C SER A 171 4.02 20.50 9.99
N VAL A 172 4.36 19.64 9.01
CA VAL A 172 4.87 18.29 9.27
C VAL A 172 6.21 18.30 10.01
N SER A 173 7.14 19.17 9.61
CA SER A 173 8.46 19.26 10.25
C SER A 173 8.36 19.76 11.68
N LEU A 174 7.46 20.71 11.95
CA LEU A 174 7.17 21.19 13.30
C LEU A 174 6.48 20.11 14.15
N TYR A 175 5.50 19.40 13.60
CA TYR A 175 4.84 18.29 14.29
C TYR A 175 5.80 17.16 14.66
N LEU A 176 6.76 16.85 13.78
CA LEU A 176 7.80 15.85 14.04
C LEU A 176 8.88 16.32 15.03
N LEU A 177 9.03 17.63 15.27
CA LEU A 177 9.95 18.20 16.25
C LEU A 177 9.32 18.35 17.64
N GLU A 178 7.98 18.36 17.73
CA GLU A 178 7.22 18.43 18.98
C GLU A 178 6.89 17.04 19.59
N LEU A 179 7.21 15.94 18.89
CA LEU A 179 7.17 14.54 19.34
C LEU A 179 8.51 14.07 19.92
#